data_AF-A0A8R1XQR4-F1
#
_entry.id   AF-A0A8R1XQR4-F1
#
_cell.length_a   1.000
_cell.length_b   1.000
_cell.length_c   1.000
_cell.angle_alpha   90.00
_cell.angle_beta   90.00
_cell.angle_gamma   90.00
#
_symmetry.space_group_name_H-M   'P 1'
#
loop_
_entity.id
_entity.type
_entity.pdbx_description
1 polymer ?
#
loop_
_entity_poly.entity_id
_entity_poly.type
_entity_poly.pdbx_seq_one_letter_code
_entity_poly.pdbx_strand_id
1 'polypeptide(L)'
;MSNRPGVLKFIWRNFLDSLDRKRFRKNFVGIDEEGNKYYELMESQRIVSRGFIPARNSSELPPPEWLTWLRGMRKLPPTSEEILANRRASEEMAEKVEKLERDKTNELSDNESKKMPYIESTTMSDDFDSQPRGFPRYVDYDKEQSRMS
;
A
#
# COMPACT_ATOMS: atom_id res chain seq x y z
N MET A 1 53.88 -18.16 10.09
CA MET A 1 52.78 -19.05 9.67
C MET A 1 51.47 -18.48 10.21
N SER A 2 50.57 -17.99 9.37
CA SER A 2 49.27 -17.48 9.81
C SER A 2 48.29 -18.65 9.99
N ASN A 3 47.96 -18.97 11.25
CA ASN A 3 46.92 -19.94 11.55
C ASN A 3 45.58 -19.38 11.04
N ARG A 4 45.02 -19.95 9.96
CA ARG A 4 43.66 -19.61 9.52
C ARG A 4 42.71 -19.95 10.67
N PRO A 5 41.98 -18.98 11.24
CA PRO A 5 41.04 -19.27 12.31
C PRO A 5 40.00 -20.28 11.84
N GLY A 6 39.75 -21.30 12.67
CA GLY A 6 38.80 -22.37 12.33
C GLY A 6 37.36 -21.88 12.21
N VAL A 7 36.52 -22.64 11.50
CA VAL A 7 35.11 -22.33 11.23
C VAL A 7 34.32 -22.01 12.50
N LEU A 8 34.56 -22.75 13.60
CA LEU A 8 33.91 -22.50 14.90
C LEU A 8 34.18 -21.08 15.44
N LYS A 9 35.39 -20.54 15.23
CA LYS A 9 35.72 -19.18 15.64
C LYS A 9 34.93 -18.15 14.84
N PHE A 10 34.69 -18.41 13.55
CA PHE A 10 33.83 -17.56 12.72
C PHE A 10 32.38 -17.60 13.22
N ILE A 11 31.85 -18.78 13.54
CA ILE A 11 30.48 -18.92 14.07
C ILE A 11 30.36 -18.17 15.41
N TRP A 12 31.30 -18.38 16.33
CA TRP A 12 31.30 -17.73 17.64
C TRP A 12 31.44 -16.20 17.54
N ARG A 13 32.26 -15.71 16.62
CA ARG A 13 32.37 -14.27 16.37
C ARG A 13 31.06 -13.69 15.87
N ASN A 14 30.42 -14.32 14.88
CA ASN A 14 29.10 -13.88 14.41
C ASN A 14 28.04 -13.92 15.52
N PHE A 15 28.11 -14.90 16.42
CA PHE A 15 27.20 -14.97 17.57
C PHE A 15 27.43 -13.82 18.56
N LEU A 16 28.68 -13.54 18.95
CA LEU A 16 28.99 -12.42 19.84
C LEU A 16 28.67 -11.07 19.19
N ASP A 17 28.96 -10.91 17.90
CA ASP A 17 28.59 -9.73 17.11
C ASP A 17 27.07 -9.56 17.06
N SER A 18 26.30 -10.66 17.12
CA SER A 18 24.85 -10.59 17.14
C SER A 18 24.27 -9.98 18.42
N LEU A 19 24.99 -10.09 19.53
CA LEU A 19 24.62 -9.54 20.85
C LEU A 19 25.03 -8.07 21.04
N ASP A 20 25.91 -7.53 20.18
CA ASP A 20 26.34 -6.14 20.32
C ASP A 20 25.17 -5.19 20.01
N ARG A 21 24.65 -4.55 21.05
CA ARG A 21 23.53 -3.61 20.98
C ARG A 21 23.80 -2.42 20.04
N LYS A 22 25.07 -2.15 19.71
CA LYS A 22 25.45 -1.05 18.81
C LYS A 22 24.83 -1.17 17.42
N ARG A 23 24.61 -2.38 16.90
CA ARG A 23 23.96 -2.59 15.58
C ARG A 23 22.49 -2.15 15.56
N PHE A 24 21.85 -2.05 16.73
CA PHE A 24 20.45 -1.66 16.88
C PHE A 24 20.29 -0.21 17.33
N ARG A 25 21.30 0.63 17.11
CA ARG A 25 21.20 2.06 17.39
C ARG A 25 20.15 2.68 16.47
N LYS A 26 19.05 3.13 17.08
CA LYS A 26 17.97 3.83 16.41
C LYS A 26 18.38 5.29 16.20
N ASN A 27 18.51 5.72 14.96
CA ASN A 27 18.67 7.13 14.64
C ASN A 27 17.28 7.73 14.46
N PHE A 28 16.88 8.64 15.35
CA PHE A 28 15.58 9.29 15.24
C PHE A 28 15.59 10.32 14.12
N VAL A 29 14.61 10.23 13.23
CA VAL A 29 14.55 11.02 11.99
C VAL A 29 13.49 12.11 12.09
N GLY A 30 12.35 11.83 12.73
CA GLY A 30 11.27 12.79 12.82
C GLY A 30 10.12 12.31 13.71
N ILE A 31 9.14 13.19 13.85
CA ILE A 31 7.92 12.97 14.62
C ILE A 31 6.75 13.43 13.74
N ASP A 32 5.65 12.67 13.73
CA ASP A 32 4.42 13.12 13.08
C ASP A 32 3.54 13.95 14.03
N GLU A 33 2.38 14.38 13.52
CA GLU A 33 1.44 15.19 14.30
C GLU A 33 0.75 14.42 15.43
N GLU A 34 0.68 13.09 15.34
CA GLU A 34 0.16 12.23 16.41
C GLU A 34 1.23 11.97 17.50
N GLY A 35 2.48 12.39 17.27
CA GLY A 35 3.60 12.20 18.18
C GLY A 35 4.34 10.88 17.99
N ASN A 36 4.06 10.13 16.91
CA ASN A 36 4.80 8.91 16.56
C ASN A 36 6.23 9.27 16.18
N LYS A 37 7.19 8.53 16.74
CA LYS A 37 8.62 8.80 16.53
C LYS A 37 9.20 7.83 15.52
N TYR A 38 9.69 8.35 14.41
CA TYR A 38 10.25 7.56 13.33
C TYR A 38 11.76 7.45 13.47
N TYR A 39 12.29 6.27 13.17
CA TYR A 39 13.72 6.00 13.27
C TYR A 39 14.21 5.13 12.12
N GLU A 40 15.48 5.30 11.80
CA GLU A 40 16.23 4.41 10.90
C GLU A 40 17.23 3.57 11.71
N LEU A 41 17.42 2.34 11.24
CA LEU A 41 18.36 1.35 11.74
C LEU A 41 19.33 1.04 10.61
N MET A 42 20.56 1.54 10.73
CA MET A 42 21.63 1.20 9.79
C MET A 42 22.32 -0.08 10.27
N GLU A 43 21.92 -1.22 9.72
CA GLU A 43 22.58 -2.50 10.00
C GLU A 43 23.88 -2.66 9.20
N SER A 44 23.90 -2.10 7.99
CA SER A 44 25.09 -2.03 7.13
C SER A 44 24.99 -0.79 6.24
N GLN A 45 26.06 -0.45 5.51
CA GLN A 45 26.04 0.69 4.58
C GLN A 45 24.98 0.60 3.47
N ARG A 46 24.41 -0.59 3.24
CA ARG A 46 23.44 -0.83 2.16
C ARG A 46 22.04 -1.11 2.67
N ILE A 47 21.91 -1.69 3.86
CA ILE A 47 20.63 -2.12 4.42
C ILE A 47 20.22 -1.13 5.51
N VAL A 48 19.19 -0.35 5.19
CA VAL A 48 18.55 0.57 6.12
C VAL A 48 17.18 0.01 6.44
N SER A 49 17.01 -0.49 7.67
CA SER A 49 15.69 -0.85 8.18
C SER A 49 15.05 0.38 8.80
N ARG A 50 13.73 0.51 8.67
CA ARG A 50 12.98 1.69 9.14
C ARG A 50 11.84 1.23 10.02
N GLY A 51 11.53 2.04 11.03
CA GLY A 51 10.47 1.74 11.97
C GLY A 51 9.98 3.00 12.67
N PHE A 52 8.96 2.83 13.50
CA PHE A 52 8.43 3.91 14.32
C PHE A 52 8.05 3.39 15.71
N ILE A 53 7.97 4.32 16.65
CA ILE A 53 7.47 4.09 18.01
C ILE A 53 6.14 4.84 18.09
N PRO A 54 5.01 4.14 18.28
CA PRO A 54 3.72 4.78 18.38
C PRO A 54 3.63 5.66 19.62
N ALA A 55 2.92 6.78 19.51
CA ALA A 55 2.54 7.58 20.68
C ALA A 55 1.45 6.85 21.48
N ARG A 56 1.19 7.29 22.71
CA ARG A 56 0.13 6.67 23.54
C ARG A 56 -1.27 6.76 22.94
N ASN A 57 -1.53 7.82 22.18
CA ASN A 57 -2.85 8.17 21.66
C ASN A 57 -2.87 8.22 20.12
N SER A 58 -1.91 7.56 19.46
CA SER A 58 -1.84 7.56 18.00
C SER A 58 -2.80 6.53 17.41
N SER A 59 -3.16 6.77 16.15
CA SER A 59 -3.80 5.76 15.31
C SER A 59 -2.86 4.56 15.17
N GLU A 60 -3.40 3.34 14.99
CA GLU A 60 -2.57 2.15 14.78
C GLU A 60 -1.77 2.23 13.46
N LEU A 61 -2.29 3.01 12.51
CA LEU A 61 -1.69 3.22 11.20
C LEU A 61 -1.07 4.63 11.11
N PRO A 62 0.21 4.74 10.75
CA PRO A 62 0.84 6.03 10.54
C PRO A 62 0.34 6.72 9.26
N PRO A 63 0.56 8.03 9.11
CA PRO A 63 0.18 8.78 7.92
C PRO A 63 0.77 8.17 6.63
N PRO A 64 0.11 8.35 5.46
CA PRO A 64 0.51 7.73 4.19
C PRO A 64 1.95 8.07 3.77
N GLU A 65 2.41 9.28 4.08
CA GLU A 65 3.77 9.72 3.74
C GLU A 65 4.83 8.95 4.53
N TRP A 66 4.56 8.75 5.81
CA TRP A 66 5.41 7.97 6.68
C TRP A 66 5.38 6.49 6.31
N LEU A 67 4.22 5.93 5.96
CA LEU A 67 4.11 4.56 5.43
C LEU A 67 4.99 4.37 4.18
N THR A 68 4.97 5.34 3.26
CA THR A 68 5.75 5.29 2.03
C THR A 68 7.26 5.30 2.32
N TRP A 69 7.69 6.12 3.29
CA TRP A 69 9.08 6.11 3.77
C TRP A 69 9.44 4.81 4.50
N LEU A 70 8.58 4.30 5.40
CA LEU A 70 8.81 3.05 6.11
C LEU A 70 8.97 1.85 5.17
N ARG A 71 8.21 1.83 4.06
CA ARG A 71 8.31 0.81 3.01
C ARG A 71 9.58 0.90 2.15
N GLY A 72 10.41 1.93 2.32
CA GLY A 72 11.61 2.10 1.50
C GLY A 72 11.35 2.74 0.13
N MET A 73 10.11 3.12 -0.18
CA MET A 73 9.77 3.73 -1.48
C MET A 73 10.38 5.13 -1.62
N ARG A 74 10.54 5.86 -0.51
CA ARG A 74 11.20 7.17 -0.45
C ARG A 74 12.56 7.07 0.22
N LYS A 75 13.58 7.78 -0.28
CA LYS A 75 14.90 7.81 0.39
C LYS A 75 14.89 8.73 1.61
N LEU A 76 14.31 9.91 1.45
CA LEU A 76 14.25 10.95 2.48
C LEU A 76 12.96 10.84 3.29
N PRO A 77 12.99 11.17 4.60
CA PRO A 77 11.78 11.29 5.39
C PRO A 77 10.88 12.41 4.86
N PRO A 78 9.57 12.34 5.11
CA PRO A 78 8.64 13.40 4.73
C PRO A 78 8.93 14.69 5.51
N THR A 79 8.77 15.83 4.85
CA THR A 79 8.92 17.16 5.45
C THR A 79 7.58 17.63 6.03
N SER A 80 7.59 18.48 7.06
CA SER A 80 6.38 19.05 7.64
C SER A 80 5.51 19.80 6.62
N GLU A 81 6.13 20.56 5.72
CA GLU A 81 5.43 21.29 4.65
C GLU A 81 4.70 20.34 3.69
N GLU A 82 5.34 19.22 3.34
CA GLU A 82 4.76 18.21 2.45
C GLU A 82 3.56 17.52 3.09
N ILE A 83 3.67 17.19 4.38
CA ILE A 83 2.57 16.59 5.15
C ILE A 83 1.37 17.55 5.19
N LEU A 84 1.62 18.84 5.42
CA LEU A 84 0.56 19.86 5.43
C LEU A 84 -0.10 20.05 4.06
N ALA A 85 0.69 20.02 2.98
CA ALA A 85 0.17 20.12 1.61
C ALA A 85 -0.73 18.93 1.26
N ASN A 86 -0.30 17.71 1.59
CA ASN A 86 -1.07 16.49 1.35
C ASN A 86 -2.32 16.45 2.23
N ARG A 87 -2.20 16.97 3.47
CA ARG A 87 -3.25 17.54 4.31
C ARG A 87 -4.41 18.12 3.49
N ARG A 88 -4.15 19.33 3.01
CA ARG A 88 -5.14 20.15 2.31
C ARG A 88 -5.68 19.46 1.07
N ALA A 89 -4.81 18.80 0.30
CA ALA A 89 -5.23 18.07 -0.89
C ALA A 89 -6.22 16.94 -0.59
N SER A 90 -6.03 16.23 0.54
CA SER A 90 -6.95 15.17 0.97
C SER A 90 -8.30 15.70 1.42
N GLU A 91 -8.31 16.84 2.13
CA GLU A 91 -9.53 17.51 2.58
C GLU A 91 -10.33 18.04 1.39
N GLU A 92 -9.68 18.73 0.45
CA GLU A 92 -10.31 19.22 -0.78
C GLU A 92 -10.88 18.08 -1.63
N MET A 93 -10.18 16.94 -1.70
CA MET A 93 -10.66 15.77 -2.42
C MET A 93 -11.90 15.19 -1.74
N ALA A 94 -11.90 15.10 -0.40
CA ALA A 94 -13.04 14.60 0.36
C ALA A 94 -14.29 15.46 0.11
N GLU A 95 -14.17 16.80 0.11
CA GLU A 95 -15.28 17.71 -0.21
C GLU A 95 -15.80 17.52 -1.64
N LYS A 96 -14.90 17.35 -2.61
CA LYS A 96 -15.27 17.10 -4.01
C LYS A 96 -16.01 15.78 -4.19
N VAL A 97 -15.53 14.72 -3.53
CA VAL A 97 -16.18 13.40 -3.54
C VAL A 97 -17.57 13.49 -2.94
N GLU A 98 -17.70 14.12 -1.78
CA GLU A 98 -18.99 14.26 -1.09
C GLU A 98 -20.00 15.04 -1.94
N LYS A 99 -19.55 16.09 -2.65
CA LYS A 99 -20.41 16.84 -3.58
C LYS A 99 -20.85 15.98 -4.78
N LEU A 100 -19.91 15.22 -5.36
CA LEU A 100 -20.19 14.34 -6.49
C LEU A 100 -21.13 13.19 -6.11
N GLU A 101 -21.03 12.67 -4.89
CA GLU A 101 -21.96 11.67 -4.36
C GLU A 101 -23.37 12.24 -4.22
N ARG A 102 -23.51 13.46 -3.68
CA ARG A 102 -24.81 14.15 -3.59
C ARG A 102 -25.43 14.37 -4.97
N ASP A 103 -24.65 14.90 -5.92
CA ASP A 103 -25.11 15.16 -7.28
C ASP A 103 -25.57 13.85 -7.94
N LYS A 104 -24.80 12.77 -7.79
CA LYS A 104 -25.18 11.43 -8.28
C LYS A 104 -26.45 10.90 -7.63
N THR A 105 -26.64 11.07 -6.33
CA THR A 105 -27.89 10.63 -5.66
C THR A 105 -29.11 11.41 -6.14
N ASN A 106 -28.97 12.71 -6.40
CA ASN A 106 -30.05 13.54 -6.96
C ASN A 106 -30.37 13.13 -8.40
N GLU A 107 -29.35 12.91 -9.23
CA GLU A 107 -29.52 12.44 -10.61
C GLU A 107 -30.17 11.06 -10.69
N LEU A 108 -29.84 10.14 -9.78
CA LEU A 108 -30.48 8.83 -9.69
C LEU A 108 -31.97 8.96 -9.33
N SER A 109 -32.33 9.80 -8.37
CA SER A 109 -33.74 10.08 -8.04
C SER A 109 -34.51 10.60 -9.27
N ASP A 110 -33.91 11.50 -10.04
CA ASP A 110 -34.53 12.05 -11.26
C ASP A 110 -34.60 11.01 -12.40
N ASN A 111 -33.61 10.11 -12.49
CA ASN A 111 -33.54 9.09 -13.53
C ASN A 111 -34.39 7.86 -13.24
N GLU A 112 -34.72 7.55 -11.98
CA GLU A 112 -35.63 6.44 -11.67
C GLU A 112 -37.01 6.69 -12.28
N SER A 113 -37.40 7.96 -12.41
CA SER A 113 -38.60 8.39 -13.15
C SER A 113 -38.49 8.21 -14.66
N LYS A 114 -37.28 7.97 -15.19
CA LYS A 114 -36.97 7.76 -16.61
C LYS A 114 -36.32 6.39 -16.87
N LYS A 115 -36.57 5.37 -16.03
CA LYS A 115 -36.05 4.01 -16.25
C LYS A 115 -36.34 3.58 -17.70
N MET A 116 -35.26 3.46 -18.48
CA MET A 116 -35.31 2.93 -19.84
C MET A 116 -35.95 1.55 -19.80
N PRO A 117 -36.80 1.21 -20.80
CA PRO A 117 -37.47 -0.08 -20.84
C PRO A 117 -36.43 -1.20 -20.76
N TYR A 118 -36.75 -2.23 -19.96
CA TYR A 118 -35.99 -3.47 -19.89
C TYR A 118 -35.84 -4.03 -21.31
N ILE A 119 -34.63 -3.97 -21.85
CA ILE A 119 -34.28 -4.67 -23.08
C ILE A 119 -33.91 -6.07 -22.61
N GLU A 120 -34.84 -7.01 -22.80
CA GLU A 120 -34.55 -8.42 -22.61
C GLU A 120 -33.28 -8.75 -23.41
N SER A 121 -32.28 -9.33 -22.75
CA SER A 121 -31.06 -9.75 -23.42
C SER A 121 -31.43 -10.89 -24.36
N THR A 122 -31.79 -10.56 -25.60
CA THR A 122 -32.04 -11.55 -26.63
C THR A 122 -30.79 -12.42 -26.72
N THR A 123 -31.01 -13.68 -26.37
CA THR A 123 -30.06 -14.80 -26.38
C THR A 123 -28.91 -14.58 -27.34
N MET A 124 -27.69 -14.54 -26.80
CA MET A 124 -26.39 -14.73 -27.46
C MET A 124 -26.52 -14.90 -28.98
N SER A 125 -26.49 -13.79 -29.73
CA SER A 125 -26.34 -13.90 -31.17
C SER A 125 -24.96 -14.50 -31.43
N ASP A 126 -24.90 -15.60 -32.16
CA ASP A 126 -23.69 -16.34 -32.54
C ASP A 126 -22.57 -15.45 -33.13
N ASP A 127 -22.92 -14.23 -33.57
CA ASP A 127 -22.02 -13.22 -34.12
C ASP A 127 -21.01 -12.64 -33.10
N PHE A 128 -21.24 -12.77 -31.79
CA PHE A 128 -20.26 -12.30 -30.78
C PHE A 128 -18.93 -13.07 -30.83
N ASP A 129 -18.96 -14.33 -31.28
CA ASP A 129 -17.75 -15.13 -31.44
C ASP A 129 -16.90 -14.74 -32.67
N SER A 130 -17.43 -13.90 -33.56
CA SER A 130 -16.70 -13.44 -34.75
C SER A 130 -15.85 -12.18 -34.51
N GLN A 131 -15.97 -11.52 -33.35
CA GLN A 131 -15.17 -10.33 -33.02
C GLN A 131 -13.79 -10.76 -32.46
N PRO A 132 -12.67 -10.24 -32.99
CA PRO A 132 -11.34 -10.54 -32.45
C PRO A 132 -11.20 -9.99 -31.03
N ARG A 133 -11.14 -10.89 -30.04
CA ARG A 133 -10.97 -10.53 -28.62
C ARG A 133 -9.49 -10.33 -28.27
N GLY A 134 -9.19 -9.32 -27.45
CA GLY A 134 -7.84 -9.01 -26.97
C GLY A 134 -7.31 -9.92 -25.85
N PHE A 135 -8.07 -10.96 -25.46
CA PHE A 135 -7.68 -11.91 -24.44
C PHE A 135 -7.99 -13.35 -24.89
N PRO A 136 -7.15 -14.34 -24.52
CA PRO A 136 -7.40 -15.75 -24.84
C PRO A 136 -8.68 -16.29 -24.20
N ARG A 137 -9.41 -17.15 -24.93
CA ARG A 137 -10.55 -17.91 -24.37
C ARG A 137 -10.04 -19.18 -23.71
N TYR A 138 -10.44 -19.39 -22.47
CA TYR A 138 -10.21 -20.65 -21.77
C TYR A 138 -11.50 -21.45 -21.75
N VAL A 139 -11.62 -22.40 -22.68
CA VAL A 139 -12.80 -23.27 -22.83
C VAL A 139 -13.13 -24.06 -21.56
N ASP A 140 -12.14 -24.30 -20.70
CA ASP A 140 -12.32 -25.05 -19.46
C ASP A 140 -13.03 -24.22 -18.39
N TYR A 141 -12.75 -22.92 -18.29
CA TYR A 141 -13.43 -22.03 -17.35
C TYR A 141 -14.92 -21.87 -17.69
N ASP A 142 -15.27 -21.75 -18.98
CA ASP A 142 -16.66 -21.63 -19.41
C ASP A 142 -17.48 -22.89 -19.07
N LYS A 143 -16.87 -24.08 -19.21
CA LYS A 143 -17.49 -25.35 -18.83
C LYS A 143 -17.75 -25.44 -17.33
N GLU A 144 -16.84 -24.93 -16.50
CA GLU A 144 -17.03 -24.91 -15.05
C GLU A 144 -18.16 -23.97 -14.64
N GLN A 145 -18.23 -22.76 -15.22
CA GLN A 145 -19.32 -21.81 -14.95
C GLN A 145 -20.68 -22.42 -15.30
N SER A 146 -20.78 -23.12 -16.43
CA SER A 146 -22.02 -23.76 -16.84
C SER A 146 -22.44 -24.96 -15.98
N ARG A 147 -21.54 -25.51 -15.15
CA ARG A 147 -21.87 -26.57 -14.17
C ARG A 147 -22.31 -26.02 -12.81
N MET A 148 -21.99 -24.76 -12.53
CA MET A 148 -22.32 -24.10 -11.26
C MET A 148 -23.66 -23.36 -11.30
N SER A 149 -24.18 -23.05 -12.50
CA SER A 149 -25.53 -22.53 -12.71
C SER A 149 -26.56 -23.63 -12.88
#